data_AF-A0A0E2DLA1-F1
#
_entry.id   AF-A0A0E2DLA1-F1
#
_cell.length_a   1.000
_cell.length_b   1.000
_cell.length_c   1.000
_cell.angle_alpha   90.00
_cell.angle_beta   90.00
_cell.angle_gamma   90.00
#
_symmetry.space_group_name_H-M   'P 1'
#
loop_
_entity.id
_entity.type
_entity.pdbx_description
1 polymer ?
#
loop_
_entity_poly.entity_id
_entity_poly.type
_entity_poly.pdbx_seq_one_letter_code
_entity_poly.pdbx_strand_id
1 'polypeptide(L)'
;MKIEFNSYTYLYFFNTRVEELIEKVKNKIPESLKENTRRVQQKVLCLIYSDILSKVSMLGMLQSLEIFNKDELVSINGKFKLNLFTGNFVISLHYRFLLYIKSAFYISICFFELCKGFVKGKLSEKDKINIVLDDLGFEQFYNKNTIIEFNENIKCGYYPVLTPEIYTILKSKTFAGLKVNNVYFFKQPLLSVLSIVKWKLIELFFFMGVLLFSFLKELLLSFNNQYRLLLFDDKLMEVVVSMLARKNIIKNLIITNSSYCEQGTYFDKNRFKNFTTVMLWYSVNSKWFKYKKELGFPNETFTPLFKFMQLDEHYVWNNDQKDWIKKINSDANIRMFGPILFDNPKQKITSGLIESKSFNLVIFDVAPLEDDAARNIYAHSFRFYNLNACLSIIQDPITWSKGKKVKIYIKIKRQYSSHHHSEYIQFIEKCIKLGYLVNIDFSVSISSVLKEKVDLLICSPFTSVSVLGNFLQKKSIYYDPTKVLECHYGLGNYQKFISGRENLISYLDTLYEKSIKKV
;
A
#
# COMPACT_ATOMS: atom_id res chain seq x y z
N MET A 1 -5.13 29.02 -20.09
CA MET A 1 -5.48 28.71 -18.69
C MET A 1 -4.31 29.16 -17.84
N LYS A 2 -4.51 29.99 -16.80
CA LYS A 2 -3.40 30.46 -15.95
C LYS A 2 -2.94 29.31 -15.06
N ILE A 3 -1.63 29.08 -15.03
CA ILE A 3 -1.00 28.18 -14.08
C ILE A 3 -1.08 28.89 -12.72
N GLU A 4 -1.84 28.33 -11.78
CA GLU A 4 -2.06 28.95 -10.48
C GLU A 4 -1.64 27.99 -9.37
N PHE A 5 -0.84 28.50 -8.44
CA PHE A 5 -0.40 27.75 -7.28
C PHE A 5 -1.39 28.00 -6.13
N ASN A 6 -2.16 26.97 -5.78
CA ASN A 6 -3.20 27.04 -4.75
C ASN A 6 -3.34 25.69 -4.01
N SER A 7 -4.37 25.57 -3.18
CA SER A 7 -4.61 24.41 -2.32
C SER A 7 -4.87 23.09 -3.09
N TYR A 8 -5.27 23.16 -4.36
CA TYR A 8 -5.57 22.01 -5.23
C TYR A 8 -4.39 21.62 -6.13
N THR A 9 -3.54 22.60 -6.49
CA THR A 9 -2.35 22.39 -7.33
C THR A 9 -1.06 22.23 -6.52
N TYR A 10 -1.07 22.57 -5.22
CA TYR A 10 0.09 22.54 -4.33
C TYR A 10 0.91 21.25 -4.43
N LEU A 11 0.26 20.08 -4.36
CA LEU A 11 0.98 18.81 -4.34
C LEU A 11 1.66 18.51 -5.68
N TYR A 12 1.09 18.98 -6.79
CA TYR A 12 1.72 18.87 -8.11
C TYR A 12 3.08 19.59 -8.10
N PHE A 13 3.09 20.88 -7.74
CA PHE A 13 4.32 21.67 -7.70
C PHE A 13 5.31 21.17 -6.67
N PHE A 14 4.83 20.74 -5.50
CA PHE A 14 5.64 20.08 -4.50
C PHE A 14 6.37 18.87 -5.08
N ASN A 15 5.65 17.98 -5.76
CA ASN A 15 6.24 16.79 -6.37
C ASN A 15 7.22 17.15 -7.48
N THR A 16 6.94 18.16 -8.31
CA THR A 16 7.90 18.67 -9.30
C THR A 16 9.21 19.09 -8.64
N ARG A 17 9.15 19.85 -7.55
CA ARG A 17 10.36 20.26 -6.79
C ARG A 17 11.10 19.09 -6.17
N VAL A 18 10.37 18.11 -5.64
CA VAL A 18 10.96 16.87 -5.14
C VAL A 18 11.66 16.11 -6.26
N GLU A 19 11.10 16.06 -7.47
CA GLU A 19 11.73 15.40 -8.61
C GLU A 19 13.00 16.11 -9.07
N GLU A 20 12.97 17.44 -9.16
CA GLU A 20 14.16 18.26 -9.43
C GLU A 20 15.27 18.00 -8.41
N LEU A 21 14.91 17.98 -7.12
CA LEU A 21 15.83 17.65 -6.02
C LEU A 21 16.46 16.26 -6.19
N ILE A 22 15.66 15.26 -6.57
CA ILE A 22 16.15 13.90 -6.76
C ILE A 22 17.05 13.76 -7.99
N GLU A 23 16.87 14.56 -9.04
CA GLU A 23 17.84 14.65 -10.15
C GLU A 23 19.13 15.37 -9.72
N LYS A 24 19.08 16.37 -8.84
CA LYS A 24 20.30 16.96 -8.25
C LYS A 24 21.07 15.94 -7.42
N VAL A 25 20.38 15.10 -6.64
CA VAL A 25 21.00 14.00 -5.88
C VAL A 25 21.71 13.02 -6.82
N LYS A 26 21.07 12.64 -7.94
CA LYS A 26 21.63 11.73 -8.95
C LYS A 26 22.97 12.21 -9.50
N ASN A 27 23.08 13.49 -9.83
CA ASN A 27 24.31 14.08 -10.38
C ASN A 27 25.48 14.09 -9.40
N LYS A 28 25.23 13.81 -8.12
CA LYS A 28 26.24 13.75 -7.05
C LYS A 28 26.60 12.33 -6.64
N ILE A 29 25.96 11.32 -7.22
CA ILE A 29 26.26 9.93 -6.94
C ILE A 29 27.63 9.61 -7.53
N PRO A 30 28.58 9.06 -6.75
CA PRO A 30 29.90 8.71 -7.26
C PRO A 30 29.83 7.68 -8.39
N GLU A 31 30.73 7.76 -9.37
CA GLU A 31 30.76 6.87 -10.54
C GLU A 31 30.79 5.38 -10.14
N SER A 32 31.48 5.04 -9.05
CA SER A 32 31.51 3.67 -8.48
C SER A 32 30.15 3.11 -8.05
N LEU A 33 29.10 3.94 -7.99
CA LEU A 33 27.73 3.57 -7.64
C LEU A 33 26.73 3.85 -8.76
N LYS A 34 27.20 4.15 -9.97
CA LYS A 34 26.33 4.52 -11.10
C LYS A 34 25.26 3.46 -11.40
N GLU A 35 25.61 2.17 -11.31
CA GLU A 35 24.67 1.07 -11.46
C GLU A 35 23.57 1.03 -10.38
N ASN A 36 23.81 1.65 -9.22
CA ASN A 36 22.86 1.71 -8.11
C ASN A 36 22.19 3.09 -8.00
N THR A 37 22.41 3.99 -8.96
CA THR A 37 21.89 5.38 -8.99
C THR A 37 20.42 5.45 -8.64
N ARG A 38 19.62 4.65 -9.33
CA ARG A 38 18.18 4.56 -9.12
C ARG A 38 17.82 4.21 -7.69
N ARG A 39 18.47 3.18 -7.12
CA ARG A 39 18.17 2.72 -5.76
C ARG A 39 18.59 3.74 -4.71
N VAL A 40 19.70 4.43 -4.93
CA VAL A 40 20.11 5.56 -4.08
C VAL A 40 19.06 6.67 -4.11
N GLN A 41 18.61 7.09 -5.31
CA GLN A 41 17.55 8.10 -5.45
C GLN A 41 16.27 7.66 -4.70
N GLN A 42 15.86 6.39 -4.86
CA GLN A 42 14.71 5.83 -4.17
C GLN A 42 14.89 5.87 -2.64
N LYS A 43 16.03 5.41 -2.10
CA LYS A 43 16.32 5.42 -0.65
C LYS A 43 16.28 6.85 -0.08
N VAL A 44 16.92 7.80 -0.76
CA VAL A 44 16.89 9.21 -0.35
C VAL A 44 15.45 9.71 -0.34
N LEU A 45 14.69 9.49 -1.42
CA LEU A 45 13.31 9.90 -1.50
C LEU A 45 12.43 9.28 -0.41
N CYS A 46 12.56 7.98 -0.13
CA CYS A 46 11.83 7.31 0.94
C CYS A 46 12.06 7.95 2.31
N LEU A 47 13.29 8.36 2.58
CA LEU A 47 13.69 8.92 3.87
C LEU A 47 13.16 10.35 4.07
N ILE A 48 12.99 11.10 2.99
CA ILE A 48 12.75 12.55 3.05
C ILE A 48 11.30 12.92 2.72
N TYR A 49 10.62 12.16 1.86
CA TYR A 49 9.37 12.60 1.23
C TYR A 49 8.28 12.96 2.26
N SER A 50 8.00 12.05 3.21
CA SER A 50 6.96 12.27 4.21
C SER A 50 7.29 13.40 5.18
N ASP A 51 8.56 13.55 5.57
CA ASP A 51 9.00 14.59 6.52
C ASP A 51 8.98 15.98 5.87
N ILE A 52 9.46 16.08 4.62
CA ILE A 52 9.36 17.34 3.86
C ILE A 52 7.89 17.66 3.63
N LEU A 53 7.07 16.71 3.16
CA LEU A 53 5.63 16.95 2.93
C LEU A 53 4.94 17.46 4.20
N SER A 54 5.25 16.84 5.35
CA SER A 54 4.72 17.25 6.66
C SER A 54 5.11 18.69 7.00
N LYS A 55 6.40 19.03 6.95
CA LYS A 55 6.89 20.39 7.24
C LYS A 55 6.30 21.43 6.30
N VAL A 56 6.27 21.13 5.01
CA VAL A 56 5.75 22.03 3.99
C VAL A 56 4.23 22.21 4.16
N SER A 57 3.50 21.20 4.64
CA SER A 57 2.06 21.30 4.95
C SER A 57 1.73 22.19 6.16
N MET A 58 2.70 22.45 7.04
CA MET A 58 2.59 23.38 8.17
C MET A 58 2.93 24.82 7.77
N LEU A 59 3.66 25.01 6.66
CA LEU A 59 3.97 26.33 6.12
C LEU A 59 2.80 26.87 5.30
N GLY A 60 2.66 28.20 5.25
CA GLY A 60 1.76 28.83 4.28
C GLY A 60 2.18 28.47 2.86
N MET A 61 1.21 28.28 1.94
CA MET A 61 1.47 27.69 0.62
C MET A 61 2.67 28.34 -0.11
N LEU A 62 2.76 29.67 -0.17
CA LEU A 62 3.86 30.34 -0.89
C LEU A 62 5.24 30.07 -0.26
N GLN A 63 5.34 30.22 1.07
CA GLN A 63 6.56 29.94 1.85
C GLN A 63 6.99 28.47 1.72
N SER A 64 6.02 27.60 1.48
CA SER A 64 6.21 26.16 1.41
C SER A 64 7.12 25.73 0.24
N LEU A 65 7.05 26.41 -0.92
CA LEU A 65 7.93 26.11 -2.07
C LEU A 65 9.28 26.83 -1.99
N GLU A 66 9.35 27.96 -1.29
CA GLU A 66 10.60 28.72 -1.12
C GLU A 66 11.67 27.95 -0.36
N ILE A 67 11.28 26.95 0.45
CA ILE A 67 12.23 26.09 1.16
C ILE A 67 13.20 25.35 0.22
N PHE A 68 12.79 25.09 -1.03
CA PHE A 68 13.66 24.45 -2.04
C PHE A 68 14.69 25.41 -2.64
N ASN A 69 14.56 26.72 -2.41
CA ASN A 69 15.47 27.75 -2.90
C ASN A 69 16.47 28.22 -1.85
N LYS A 70 16.36 27.73 -0.61
CA LYS A 70 17.27 28.06 0.48
C LYS A 70 18.48 27.13 0.45
N ASP A 71 19.68 27.70 0.42
CA ASP A 71 20.94 26.96 0.51
C ASP A 71 21.26 26.59 1.97
N GLU A 72 20.34 25.84 2.60
CA GLU A 72 20.44 25.45 4.00
C GLU A 72 20.25 23.94 4.18
N LEU A 73 20.90 23.37 5.20
CA LEU A 73 20.74 21.98 5.59
C LEU A 73 19.52 21.82 6.50
N VAL A 74 18.46 21.21 5.99
CA VAL A 74 17.26 20.87 6.75
C VAL A 74 17.43 19.52 7.43
N SER A 75 17.22 19.47 8.75
CA SER A 75 17.23 18.20 9.52
C SER A 75 15.97 17.39 9.24
N ILE A 76 16.10 16.18 8.70
CA ILE A 76 15.00 15.27 8.35
C ILE A 76 14.96 14.14 9.38
N ASN A 77 13.85 14.03 10.13
CA ASN A 77 13.63 12.99 11.15
C ASN A 77 14.79 12.77 12.17
N GLY A 78 15.66 13.77 12.37
CA GLY A 78 16.88 13.65 13.21
C GLY A 78 17.97 12.70 12.68
N LYS A 79 17.73 12.03 11.55
CA LYS A 79 18.62 11.01 10.96
C LYS A 79 19.53 11.57 9.88
N PHE A 80 19.11 12.67 9.26
CA PHE A 80 19.66 13.16 8.02
C PHE A 80 19.61 14.68 7.99
N LYS A 81 20.59 15.30 7.34
CA LYS A 81 20.52 16.72 6.97
C LYS A 81 20.54 16.78 5.46
N LEU A 82 19.58 17.46 4.85
CA LEU A 82 19.45 17.61 3.39
C LEU A 82 19.42 19.07 3.01
N ASN A 83 20.23 19.43 2.03
CA ASN A 83 20.13 20.72 1.38
C ASN A 83 19.18 20.58 0.18
N LEU A 84 17.99 21.17 0.29
CA LEU A 84 16.94 21.06 -0.73
C LEU A 84 17.29 21.82 -2.02
N PHE A 85 18.18 22.82 -1.93
CA PHE A 85 18.65 23.56 -3.10
C PHE A 85 19.69 22.79 -3.90
N THR A 86 20.67 22.16 -3.24
CA THR A 86 21.81 21.51 -3.90
C THR A 86 21.70 19.98 -4.01
N GLY A 87 20.78 19.34 -3.28
CA GLY A 87 20.69 17.89 -3.15
C GLY A 87 21.83 17.25 -2.34
N ASN A 88 22.71 18.06 -1.72
CA ASN A 88 23.72 17.55 -0.80
C ASN A 88 23.06 17.06 0.47
N PHE A 89 23.53 15.93 1.00
CA PHE A 89 23.07 15.47 2.29
C PHE A 89 24.19 15.02 3.20
N VAL A 90 23.88 14.85 4.48
CA VAL A 90 24.75 14.25 5.48
C VAL A 90 23.93 13.31 6.36
N ILE A 91 24.35 12.05 6.45
CA ILE A 91 23.80 11.09 7.42
C ILE A 91 24.39 11.38 8.80
N SER A 92 23.54 11.56 9.82
CA SER A 92 23.98 11.84 11.19
C SER A 92 24.79 10.68 11.76
N LEU A 93 25.83 10.98 12.54
CA LEU A 93 26.74 9.97 13.10
C LEU A 93 25.98 8.88 13.88
N HIS A 94 25.00 9.30 14.70
CA HIS A 94 24.14 8.38 15.42
C HIS A 94 23.41 7.40 14.49
N TYR A 95 22.82 7.90 13.40
CA TYR A 95 22.13 7.02 12.45
C TYR A 95 23.09 6.12 11.68
N ARG A 96 24.33 6.57 11.39
CA ARG A 96 25.36 5.69 10.81
C ARG A 96 25.66 4.49 11.72
N PHE A 97 25.86 4.75 13.01
CA PHE A 97 26.15 3.71 13.99
C PHE A 97 24.99 2.72 14.13
N LEU A 98 23.74 3.21 14.12
CA LEU A 98 22.55 2.36 14.10
C LEU A 98 22.50 1.45 12.87
N LEU A 99 22.86 1.95 11.68
CA LEU A 99 22.91 1.13 10.46
C LEU A 99 24.00 0.04 10.56
N TYR A 100 25.17 0.35 11.11
CA TYR A 100 26.22 -0.64 11.32
C TYR A 100 25.83 -1.73 12.33
N ILE A 101 25.24 -1.35 13.47
CA ILE A 101 24.74 -2.33 14.45
C ILE A 101 23.68 -3.22 13.81
N LYS A 102 22.73 -2.63 13.08
CA LYS A 102 21.68 -3.36 12.38
C LYS A 102 22.28 -4.36 11.39
N SER A 103 23.29 -3.95 10.62
CA SER A 103 24.02 -4.80 9.68
C SER A 103 24.82 -5.92 10.37
N ALA A 104 25.40 -5.67 11.54
CA ALA A 104 26.06 -6.72 12.33
C ALA A 104 25.03 -7.74 12.85
N PHE A 105 23.89 -7.27 13.38
CA PHE A 105 22.81 -8.13 13.84
C PHE A 105 22.23 -8.98 12.70
N TYR A 106 22.13 -8.40 11.51
CA TYR A 106 21.72 -9.10 10.30
C TYR A 106 22.60 -10.32 10.00
N ILE A 107 23.93 -10.17 10.08
CA ILE A 107 24.88 -11.27 9.85
C ILE A 107 24.70 -12.36 10.90
N SER A 108 24.53 -11.98 12.17
CA SER A 108 24.25 -12.93 13.24
C SER A 108 22.97 -13.72 12.97
N ILE A 109 21.89 -13.05 12.52
CA ILE A 109 20.65 -13.74 12.13
C ILE A 109 20.92 -14.71 10.99
N CYS A 110 21.62 -14.28 9.92
CA CYS A 110 21.97 -15.16 8.81
C CYS A 110 22.72 -16.40 9.28
N PHE A 111 23.73 -16.23 10.14
CA PHE A 111 24.50 -17.34 10.70
C PHE A 111 23.60 -18.33 11.46
N PHE A 112 22.75 -17.85 12.36
CA PHE A 112 21.86 -18.72 13.11
C PHE A 112 20.83 -19.42 12.23
N GLU A 113 20.24 -18.72 11.26
CA GLU A 113 19.28 -19.33 10.33
C GLU A 113 19.98 -20.35 9.42
N LEU A 114 21.21 -20.10 8.96
CA LEU A 114 22.01 -21.08 8.20
C LEU A 114 22.33 -22.32 9.01
N CYS A 115 22.79 -22.17 10.25
CA CYS A 115 23.05 -23.29 11.15
C CYS A 115 21.78 -24.12 11.39
N LYS A 116 20.62 -23.47 11.57
CA LYS A 116 19.33 -24.16 11.65
C LYS A 116 19.00 -24.92 10.36
N GLY A 117 19.25 -24.33 9.19
CA GLY A 117 19.02 -24.98 7.90
C GLY A 117 19.96 -26.16 7.64
N PHE A 118 21.21 -26.08 8.11
CA PHE A 118 22.15 -27.20 8.09
C PHE A 118 21.66 -28.39 8.93
N VAL A 119 21.15 -28.12 10.15
CA VAL A 119 20.70 -29.17 11.08
C VAL A 119 19.28 -29.69 10.76
N LYS A 120 18.36 -28.80 10.40
CA LYS A 120 16.91 -29.07 10.33
C LYS A 120 16.28 -28.77 8.96
N GLY A 121 17.03 -28.21 8.02
CA GLY A 121 16.54 -27.82 6.71
C GLY A 121 16.00 -29.02 5.93
N LYS A 122 14.86 -28.83 5.29
CA LYS A 122 14.16 -29.88 4.55
C LYS A 122 14.07 -29.60 3.06
N LEU A 123 14.05 -28.32 2.68
CA LEU A 123 13.91 -27.91 1.29
C LEU A 123 15.24 -28.00 0.55
N SER A 124 15.18 -28.45 -0.69
CA SER A 124 16.29 -28.69 -1.59
C SER A 124 16.18 -27.82 -2.84
N GLU A 125 17.14 -27.93 -3.75
CA GLU A 125 17.15 -27.21 -5.04
C GLU A 125 16.01 -27.62 -5.98
N LYS A 126 15.34 -28.75 -5.70
CA LYS A 126 14.14 -29.19 -6.43
C LYS A 126 12.89 -28.44 -5.98
N ASP A 127 12.90 -27.90 -4.77
CA ASP A 127 11.78 -27.20 -4.19
C ASP A 127 11.75 -25.74 -4.68
N LYS A 128 10.54 -25.19 -4.83
CA LYS A 128 10.33 -23.81 -5.26
C LYS A 128 9.60 -23.04 -4.18
N ILE A 129 10.01 -21.78 -4.00
CA ILE A 129 9.54 -20.93 -2.91
C ILE A 129 9.03 -19.59 -3.44
N ASN A 130 7.84 -19.22 -3.03
CA ASN A 130 7.32 -17.86 -3.05
C ASN A 130 7.73 -17.16 -1.74
N ILE A 131 8.44 -16.04 -1.81
CA ILE A 131 8.82 -15.25 -0.63
C ILE A 131 8.02 -13.94 -0.65
N VAL A 132 7.08 -13.81 0.27
CA VAL A 132 6.23 -12.63 0.44
C VAL A 132 6.84 -11.72 1.51
N LEU A 133 7.32 -10.54 1.10
CA LEU A 133 8.05 -9.59 1.96
C LEU A 133 7.13 -8.63 2.73
N ASP A 134 5.83 -8.80 2.57
CA ASP A 134 4.78 -7.97 3.16
C ASP A 134 3.85 -8.85 4.01
N ASP A 135 3.20 -8.25 5.01
CA ASP A 135 2.32 -8.98 5.92
C ASP A 135 0.92 -9.24 5.35
N LEU A 136 0.64 -8.64 4.18
CA LEU A 136 -0.60 -8.72 3.43
C LEU A 136 -1.84 -8.37 4.28
N GLY A 137 -1.67 -7.74 5.45
CA GLY A 137 -2.75 -7.47 6.40
C GLY A 137 -3.42 -8.71 7.01
N PHE A 138 -2.81 -9.91 6.93
CA PHE A 138 -3.41 -11.17 7.41
C PHE A 138 -3.91 -11.12 8.85
N GLU A 139 -3.18 -10.40 9.69
CA GLU A 139 -3.45 -10.32 11.13
C GLU A 139 -4.79 -9.63 11.45
N GLN A 140 -5.41 -8.97 10.48
CA GLN A 140 -6.73 -8.34 10.63
C GLN A 140 -7.90 -9.30 10.41
N PHE A 141 -7.69 -10.35 9.62
CA PHE A 141 -8.76 -11.25 9.16
C PHE A 141 -8.59 -12.70 9.62
N TYR A 142 -7.39 -13.03 10.10
CA TYR A 142 -7.05 -14.36 10.58
C TYR A 142 -6.53 -14.30 12.00
N ASN A 143 -6.83 -15.36 12.75
CA ASN A 143 -6.26 -15.62 14.07
C ASN A 143 -5.66 -17.03 14.08
N LYS A 144 -5.09 -17.46 15.22
CA LYS A 144 -4.43 -18.77 15.31
C LYS A 144 -5.36 -19.95 14.96
N ASN A 145 -6.66 -19.80 15.15
CA ASN A 145 -7.65 -20.85 14.88
C ASN A 145 -8.10 -20.83 13.41
N THR A 146 -8.18 -19.66 12.77
CA THR A 146 -8.68 -19.51 11.39
C THR A 146 -7.57 -19.48 10.34
N ILE A 147 -6.29 -19.42 10.72
CA ILE A 147 -5.17 -19.38 9.77
C ILE A 147 -5.08 -20.61 8.85
N ILE A 148 -5.69 -21.74 9.23
CA ILE A 148 -5.82 -22.92 8.36
C ILE A 148 -6.65 -22.61 7.11
N GLU A 149 -7.66 -21.75 7.24
CA GLU A 149 -8.53 -21.31 6.15
C GLU A 149 -7.76 -20.51 5.09
N PHE A 150 -6.66 -19.85 5.46
CA PHE A 150 -5.81 -19.14 4.50
C PHE A 150 -5.24 -20.09 3.43
N ASN A 151 -4.78 -21.28 3.84
CA ASN A 151 -4.27 -22.26 2.91
C ASN A 151 -5.37 -22.83 2.01
N GLU A 152 -6.61 -22.90 2.49
CA GLU A 152 -7.76 -23.26 1.66
C GLU A 152 -8.07 -22.14 0.65
N ASN A 153 -7.92 -20.88 1.04
CA ASN A 153 -8.10 -19.74 0.13
C ASN A 153 -7.02 -19.70 -0.97
N ILE A 154 -5.79 -20.13 -0.67
CA ILE A 154 -4.76 -20.38 -1.69
C ILE A 154 -5.23 -21.45 -2.69
N LYS A 155 -5.78 -22.58 -2.21
CA LYS A 155 -6.29 -23.65 -3.09
C LYS A 155 -7.46 -23.19 -3.97
N CYS A 156 -8.31 -22.30 -3.46
CA CYS A 156 -9.43 -21.72 -4.20
C CYS A 156 -9.01 -20.65 -5.23
N GLY A 157 -7.71 -20.34 -5.35
CA GLY A 157 -7.22 -19.40 -6.35
C GLY A 157 -7.58 -17.94 -6.06
N TYR A 158 -7.78 -17.56 -4.79
CA TYR A 158 -8.01 -16.15 -4.41
C TYR A 158 -6.75 -15.28 -4.52
N TYR A 159 -5.57 -15.89 -4.69
CA TYR A 159 -4.30 -15.19 -4.78
C TYR A 159 -3.59 -15.57 -6.09
N PRO A 160 -3.20 -14.61 -6.93
CA PRO A 160 -2.73 -14.89 -8.30
C PRO A 160 -1.47 -15.75 -8.40
N VAL A 161 -0.59 -15.68 -7.40
CA VAL A 161 0.77 -16.26 -7.46
C VAL A 161 0.98 -17.36 -6.42
N LEU A 162 0.12 -17.43 -5.41
CA LEU A 162 0.21 -18.43 -4.36
C LEU A 162 -0.54 -19.68 -4.82
N THR A 163 0.13 -20.81 -4.86
CA THR A 163 -0.47 -22.11 -5.21
C THR A 163 -0.08 -23.15 -4.17
N PRO A 164 -0.90 -24.18 -3.92
CA PRO A 164 -0.63 -25.15 -2.86
C PRO A 164 0.59 -26.04 -3.15
N GLU A 165 1.03 -26.15 -4.39
CA GLU A 165 2.20 -26.96 -4.81
C GLU A 165 3.54 -26.28 -4.50
N ILE A 166 3.53 -24.97 -4.23
CA ILE A 166 4.74 -24.17 -4.06
C ILE A 166 4.81 -23.69 -2.63
N TYR A 167 5.98 -23.87 -2.00
CA TYR A 167 6.18 -23.37 -0.65
C TYR A 167 6.02 -21.85 -0.62
N THR A 168 5.29 -21.34 0.37
CA THR A 168 5.10 -19.90 0.56
C THR A 168 5.69 -19.50 1.90
N ILE A 169 6.59 -18.53 1.88
CA ILE A 169 7.19 -17.92 3.07
C ILE A 169 6.62 -16.52 3.19
N LEU A 170 5.89 -16.27 4.28
CA LEU A 170 5.09 -15.07 4.46
C LEU A 170 5.57 -14.26 5.66
N LYS A 171 5.61 -12.93 5.51
CA LYS A 171 5.94 -12.02 6.61
C LYS A 171 4.79 -11.96 7.60
N SER A 172 5.00 -12.33 8.85
CA SER A 172 4.03 -12.05 9.91
C SER A 172 4.75 -11.95 11.25
N LYS A 173 4.33 -10.98 12.06
CA LYS A 173 4.79 -10.87 13.45
C LYS A 173 3.97 -11.78 14.35
N THR A 174 2.66 -11.81 14.14
CA THR A 174 1.70 -12.55 14.97
C THR A 174 1.80 -14.06 14.78
N PHE A 175 2.02 -14.54 13.56
CA PHE A 175 2.14 -15.96 13.24
C PHE A 175 3.58 -16.46 13.14
N ALA A 176 4.58 -15.65 13.51
CA ALA A 176 5.99 -16.00 13.37
C ALA A 176 6.32 -17.36 14.01
N GLY A 177 6.93 -18.25 13.22
CA GLY A 177 7.31 -19.61 13.62
C GLY A 177 6.22 -20.67 13.34
N LEU A 178 5.00 -20.27 12.96
CA LEU A 178 3.96 -21.19 12.56
C LEU A 178 4.25 -21.77 11.16
N LYS A 179 3.87 -23.03 10.96
CA LYS A 179 3.78 -23.68 9.65
C LYS A 179 2.38 -24.25 9.47
N VAL A 180 1.74 -23.92 8.35
CA VAL A 180 0.44 -24.47 7.94
C VAL A 180 0.61 -25.05 6.55
N ASN A 181 0.64 -26.38 6.43
CA ASN A 181 0.91 -27.08 5.17
C ASN A 181 2.21 -26.59 4.51
N ASN A 182 2.14 -26.02 3.31
CA ASN A 182 3.29 -25.48 2.58
C ASN A 182 3.54 -23.98 2.85
N VAL A 183 2.83 -23.38 3.81
CA VAL A 183 2.97 -21.99 4.19
C VAL A 183 3.76 -21.88 5.50
N TYR A 184 4.83 -21.08 5.48
CA TYR A 184 5.67 -20.74 6.62
C TYR A 184 5.52 -19.26 6.95
N PHE A 185 5.42 -18.93 8.23
CA PHE A 185 5.26 -17.55 8.69
C PHE A 185 6.50 -17.09 9.46
N PHE A 186 7.09 -15.97 9.06
CA PHE A 186 8.31 -15.43 9.70
C PHE A 186 8.28 -13.91 9.83
N LYS A 187 9.04 -13.38 10.79
CA LYS A 187 9.23 -11.92 10.92
C LYS A 187 10.08 -11.36 9.77
N GLN A 188 11.05 -12.13 9.27
CA GLN A 188 12.00 -11.74 8.23
C GLN A 188 12.11 -12.82 7.16
N PRO A 189 11.14 -12.91 6.22
CA PRO A 189 11.04 -14.01 5.25
C PRO A 189 12.32 -14.35 4.49
N LEU A 190 13.04 -13.33 3.98
CA LEU A 190 14.27 -13.55 3.21
C LEU A 190 15.44 -14.11 4.02
N LEU A 191 15.47 -13.86 5.33
CA LEU A 191 16.49 -14.46 6.19
C LEU A 191 16.07 -15.82 6.69
N SER A 192 14.81 -15.93 7.10
CA SER A 192 14.27 -17.16 7.68
C SER A 192 14.12 -18.29 6.67
N VAL A 193 14.10 -18.00 5.36
CA VAL A 193 14.21 -19.05 4.34
C VAL A 193 15.50 -19.87 4.53
N LEU A 194 16.59 -19.28 5.02
CA LEU A 194 17.85 -19.97 5.25
C LEU A 194 17.70 -21.15 6.23
N SER A 195 16.78 -21.09 7.18
CA SER A 195 16.58 -22.16 8.17
C SER A 195 15.73 -23.33 7.71
N ILE A 196 15.00 -23.18 6.60
CA ILE A 196 14.19 -24.27 6.04
C ILE A 196 14.86 -24.94 4.84
N VAL A 197 15.85 -24.29 4.24
CA VAL A 197 16.70 -24.83 3.17
C VAL A 197 17.78 -25.73 3.77
N LYS A 198 18.00 -26.89 3.12
CA LYS A 198 19.05 -27.83 3.45
C LYS A 198 20.38 -27.36 2.88
N TRP A 199 21.36 -27.16 3.75
CA TRP A 199 22.70 -26.71 3.38
C TRP A 199 23.73 -27.82 3.57
N LYS A 200 24.74 -27.86 2.70
CA LYS A 200 25.97 -28.64 2.95
C LYS A 200 26.92 -27.83 3.82
N LEU A 201 27.78 -28.51 4.58
CA LEU A 201 28.74 -27.84 5.47
C LEU A 201 29.66 -26.86 4.70
N ILE A 202 30.11 -27.26 3.51
CA ILE A 202 30.94 -26.41 2.65
C ILE A 202 30.20 -25.14 2.19
N GLU A 203 28.90 -25.24 1.93
CA GLU A 203 28.07 -24.10 1.50
C GLU A 203 27.87 -23.11 2.65
N LEU A 204 27.76 -23.60 3.88
CA LEU A 204 27.68 -22.76 5.08
C LEU A 204 28.93 -21.91 5.25
N PHE A 205 30.12 -22.53 5.20
CA PHE A 205 31.38 -21.79 5.32
C PHE A 205 31.57 -20.80 4.17
N PHE A 206 31.29 -21.24 2.93
CA PHE A 206 31.39 -20.36 1.77
C PHE A 206 30.46 -19.15 1.87
N PHE A 207 29.19 -19.38 2.21
CA PHE A 207 28.21 -18.30 2.37
C PHE A 207 28.66 -17.34 3.48
N MET A 208 28.97 -17.84 4.68
CA MET A 208 29.40 -16.98 5.78
C MET A 208 30.67 -16.19 5.44
N GLY A 209 31.64 -16.80 4.74
CA GLY A 209 32.82 -16.10 4.25
C GLY A 209 32.48 -14.95 3.30
N VAL A 210 31.62 -15.18 2.30
CA VAL A 210 31.18 -14.14 1.36
C VAL A 210 30.38 -13.03 2.07
N LEU A 211 29.50 -13.39 3.01
CA LEU A 211 28.70 -12.43 3.76
C LEU A 211 29.57 -11.55 4.66
N LEU A 212 30.51 -12.13 5.40
CA LEU A 212 31.45 -11.40 6.25
C LEU A 212 32.37 -10.51 5.42
N PHE A 213 32.89 -11.01 4.29
CA PHE A 213 33.70 -10.22 3.38
C PHE A 213 32.91 -9.02 2.83
N SER A 214 31.66 -9.24 2.39
CA SER A 214 30.79 -8.16 1.91
C SER A 214 30.51 -7.13 3.00
N PHE A 215 30.29 -7.57 4.25
CA PHE A 215 30.11 -6.67 5.38
C PHE A 215 31.34 -5.81 5.66
N LEU A 216 32.52 -6.43 5.79
CA LEU A 216 33.76 -5.70 6.07
C LEU A 216 34.08 -4.72 4.93
N LYS A 217 33.89 -5.15 3.68
CA LYS A 217 34.07 -4.30 2.51
C LYS A 217 33.14 -3.08 2.55
N GLU A 218 31.83 -3.27 2.72
CA GLU A 218 30.90 -2.14 2.75
C GLU A 218 31.05 -1.28 4.01
N LEU A 219 31.45 -1.86 5.16
CA LEU A 219 31.80 -1.12 6.37
C LEU A 219 32.95 -0.14 6.09
N LEU A 220 34.06 -0.63 5.54
CA LEU A 220 35.22 0.21 5.21
C LEU A 220 34.87 1.29 4.18
N LEU A 221 34.16 0.93 3.12
CA LEU A 221 33.84 1.87 2.04
C LEU A 221 32.77 2.90 2.43
N SER A 222 31.87 2.57 3.37
CA SER A 222 30.79 3.46 3.78
C SER A 222 31.20 4.55 4.77
N PHE A 223 32.34 4.40 5.47
CA PHE A 223 32.90 5.46 6.31
C PHE A 223 33.10 6.76 5.53
N ASN A 224 33.68 6.65 4.34
CA ASN A 224 34.01 7.79 3.48
C ASN A 224 32.92 8.11 2.44
N ASN A 225 31.88 7.29 2.35
CA ASN A 225 30.84 7.43 1.33
C ASN A 225 29.44 7.09 1.88
N GLN A 226 28.69 8.13 2.22
CA GLN A 226 27.33 8.01 2.73
C GLN A 226 26.33 7.39 1.74
N TYR A 227 26.58 7.47 0.42
CA TYR A 227 25.73 6.82 -0.57
C TYR A 227 25.84 5.29 -0.47
N ARG A 228 27.05 4.78 -0.18
CA ARG A 228 27.25 3.36 0.13
C ARG A 228 26.54 2.96 1.41
N LEU A 229 26.58 3.81 2.43
CA LEU A 229 25.89 3.56 3.68
C LEU A 229 24.36 3.38 3.49
N LEU A 230 23.74 4.15 2.59
CA LEU A 230 22.31 3.98 2.25
C LEU A 230 22.01 2.62 1.60
N LEU A 231 22.99 2.01 0.95
CA LEU A 231 22.87 0.72 0.27
C LEU A 231 23.38 -0.45 1.12
N PHE A 232 23.87 -0.23 2.34
CA PHE A 232 24.55 -1.26 3.13
C PHE A 232 23.66 -2.50 3.31
N ASP A 233 22.46 -2.33 3.88
CA ASP A 233 21.51 -3.42 4.08
C ASP A 233 21.17 -4.14 2.77
N ASP A 234 21.02 -3.38 1.67
CA ASP A 234 20.69 -3.94 0.37
C ASP A 234 21.82 -4.83 -0.16
N LYS A 235 23.09 -4.43 0.03
CA LYS A 235 24.27 -5.22 -0.37
C LYS A 235 24.40 -6.51 0.41
N LEU A 236 24.08 -6.50 1.71
CA LEU A 236 24.05 -7.74 2.50
C LEU A 236 22.91 -8.67 2.07
N MET A 237 21.72 -8.11 1.83
CA MET A 237 20.58 -8.87 1.29
C MET A 237 20.87 -9.45 -0.10
N GLU A 238 21.63 -8.74 -0.94
CA GLU A 238 22.04 -9.19 -2.26
C GLU A 238 22.87 -10.48 -2.18
N VAL A 239 23.72 -10.64 -1.16
CA VAL A 239 24.44 -11.90 -0.91
C VAL A 239 23.46 -13.05 -0.61
N VAL A 240 22.49 -12.81 0.28
CA VAL A 240 21.49 -13.83 0.65
C VAL A 240 20.65 -14.24 -0.55
N VAL A 241 20.10 -13.27 -1.28
CA VAL A 241 19.28 -13.53 -2.48
C VAL A 241 20.12 -14.20 -3.55
N SER A 242 21.38 -13.79 -3.77
CA SER A 242 22.28 -14.43 -4.73
C SER A 242 22.54 -15.90 -4.40
N MET A 243 22.72 -16.25 -3.13
CA MET A 243 22.94 -17.64 -2.74
C MET A 243 21.71 -18.51 -2.96
N LEU A 244 20.54 -18.01 -2.57
CA LEU A 244 19.26 -18.70 -2.80
C LEU A 244 18.93 -18.82 -4.30
N ALA A 245 19.26 -17.78 -5.07
CA ALA A 245 19.10 -17.74 -6.51
C ALA A 245 20.00 -18.78 -7.20
N ARG A 246 21.28 -18.90 -6.82
CA ARG A 246 22.19 -19.91 -7.35
C ARG A 246 21.72 -21.34 -7.08
N LYS A 247 21.01 -21.56 -5.95
CA LYS A 247 20.32 -22.82 -5.63
C LYS A 247 19.01 -23.03 -6.39
N ASN A 248 18.61 -22.07 -7.22
CA ASN A 248 17.37 -22.08 -7.99
C ASN A 248 16.13 -22.31 -7.11
N ILE A 249 16.13 -21.85 -5.86
CA ILE A 249 15.04 -22.17 -4.93
C ILE A 249 13.93 -21.11 -4.91
N ILE A 250 14.28 -19.86 -5.21
CA ILE A 250 13.31 -18.76 -5.28
C ILE A 250 12.56 -18.89 -6.61
N LYS A 251 11.23 -18.95 -6.54
CA LYS A 251 10.35 -18.79 -7.70
C LYS A 251 9.94 -17.33 -7.85
N ASN A 252 9.39 -16.76 -6.77
CA ASN A 252 8.88 -15.39 -6.76
C ASN A 252 9.33 -14.63 -5.50
N LEU A 253 9.72 -13.36 -5.68
CA LEU A 253 9.79 -12.37 -4.61
C LEU A 253 8.57 -11.45 -4.72
N ILE A 254 7.72 -11.45 -3.70
CA ILE A 254 6.40 -10.83 -3.76
C ILE A 254 6.33 -9.67 -2.75
N ILE A 255 5.91 -8.50 -3.24
CA ILE A 255 5.57 -7.31 -2.42
C ILE A 255 4.15 -6.83 -2.74
N THR A 256 3.64 -5.91 -1.94
CA THR A 256 2.40 -5.19 -2.24
C THR A 256 2.63 -3.71 -2.43
N ASN A 257 1.58 -3.00 -2.85
CA ASN A 257 1.59 -1.55 -2.99
C ASN A 257 1.67 -0.79 -1.64
N SER A 258 1.83 -1.47 -0.50
CA SER A 258 2.31 -0.88 0.76
C SER A 258 3.84 -0.78 0.83
N SER A 259 4.54 -1.73 0.20
CA SER A 259 5.99 -1.87 0.21
C SER A 259 6.62 -1.51 -1.14
N TYR A 260 5.95 -0.70 -1.97
CA TYR A 260 6.44 -0.30 -3.29
C TYR A 260 7.80 0.40 -3.26
N CYS A 261 8.21 0.94 -2.12
CA CYS A 261 9.49 1.62 -1.96
C CYS A 261 10.59 0.72 -1.32
N GLU A 262 10.22 -0.50 -0.91
CA GLU A 262 11.09 -1.48 -0.25
C GLU A 262 11.79 -2.44 -1.24
N GLN A 263 12.17 -1.93 -2.42
CA GLN A 263 12.79 -2.72 -3.48
C GLN A 263 14.31 -2.62 -3.39
N GLY A 264 14.96 -3.60 -2.77
CA GLY A 264 16.42 -3.63 -2.63
C GLY A 264 17.15 -3.76 -3.97
N THR A 265 18.49 -3.65 -4.00
CA THR A 265 19.27 -3.89 -5.25
C THR A 265 19.02 -5.27 -5.86
N TYR A 266 18.57 -6.23 -5.05
CA TYR A 266 18.20 -7.57 -5.48
C TYR A 266 16.85 -7.69 -6.21
N PHE A 267 16.09 -6.59 -6.36
CA PHE A 267 14.95 -6.50 -7.29
C PHE A 267 15.37 -6.14 -8.71
N ASP A 268 16.66 -5.87 -8.95
CA ASP A 268 17.14 -5.51 -10.27
C ASP A 268 17.10 -6.70 -11.24
N LYS A 269 16.13 -6.68 -12.17
CA LYS A 269 15.95 -7.69 -13.23
C LYS A 269 17.20 -7.97 -14.06
N ASN A 270 18.14 -7.01 -14.13
CA ASN A 270 19.39 -7.21 -14.85
C ASN A 270 20.42 -8.04 -14.05
N ARG A 271 20.30 -8.07 -12.71
CA ARG A 271 21.20 -8.81 -11.81
C ARG A 271 20.73 -10.24 -11.59
N PHE A 272 19.43 -10.45 -11.42
CA PHE A 272 18.85 -11.76 -11.14
C PHE A 272 17.77 -12.10 -12.16
N LYS A 273 17.98 -13.17 -12.94
CA LYS A 273 17.08 -13.60 -14.03
C LYS A 273 16.35 -14.91 -13.74
N ASN A 274 16.61 -15.52 -12.60
CA ASN A 274 16.22 -16.90 -12.28
C ASN A 274 15.00 -16.98 -11.36
N PHE A 275 14.46 -15.84 -10.92
CA PHE A 275 13.19 -15.72 -10.21
C PHE A 275 12.44 -14.50 -10.72
N THR A 276 11.14 -14.42 -10.41
CA THR A 276 10.29 -13.29 -10.82
C THR A 276 10.03 -12.38 -9.63
N THR A 277 10.14 -11.07 -9.81
CA THR A 277 9.72 -10.06 -8.84
C THR A 277 8.28 -9.63 -9.13
N VAL A 278 7.42 -9.70 -8.13
CA VAL A 278 5.97 -9.55 -8.27
C VAL A 278 5.43 -8.48 -7.33
N MET A 279 4.57 -7.63 -7.87
CA MET A 279 3.76 -6.69 -7.10
C MET A 279 2.29 -7.07 -7.14
N LEU A 280 1.72 -7.33 -5.97
CA LEU A 280 0.29 -7.52 -5.77
C LEU A 280 -0.36 -6.19 -5.37
N TRP A 281 -1.16 -5.63 -6.27
CA TRP A 281 -1.93 -4.43 -5.95
C TRP A 281 -3.21 -4.85 -5.22
N TYR A 282 -3.28 -4.71 -3.90
CA TYR A 282 -4.47 -5.05 -3.11
C TYR A 282 -5.45 -3.89 -2.98
N SER A 283 -5.20 -2.79 -3.69
CA SER A 283 -6.03 -1.60 -3.69
C SER A 283 -5.81 -0.78 -4.96
N VAL A 284 -6.84 -0.04 -5.40
CA VAL A 284 -6.79 0.88 -6.55
C VAL A 284 -6.61 2.35 -6.13
N ASN A 285 -6.55 2.63 -4.82
CA ASN A 285 -6.42 3.99 -4.27
C ASN A 285 -5.01 4.58 -4.38
N SER A 286 -4.08 3.91 -5.06
CA SER A 286 -2.75 4.44 -5.33
C SER A 286 -2.75 5.52 -6.42
N LYS A 287 -3.79 5.54 -7.25
CA LYS A 287 -4.12 6.65 -8.14
C LYS A 287 -4.79 7.76 -7.31
N TRP A 288 -4.22 8.96 -7.36
CA TRP A 288 -4.66 10.07 -6.52
C TRP A 288 -5.88 10.77 -7.07
N PHE A 289 -6.45 11.67 -6.28
CA PHE A 289 -7.64 12.41 -6.68
C PHE A 289 -7.29 13.41 -7.78
N LYS A 290 -8.24 13.66 -8.68
CA LYS A 290 -8.17 14.75 -9.64
C LYS A 290 -9.23 15.76 -9.29
N TYR A 291 -8.84 17.01 -9.11
CA TYR A 291 -9.76 18.10 -8.85
C TYR A 291 -10.21 18.73 -10.16
N LYS A 292 -11.38 19.36 -10.15
CA LYS A 292 -11.88 20.06 -11.34
C LYS A 292 -10.95 21.22 -11.73
N LYS A 293 -10.79 21.44 -13.03
CA LYS A 293 -9.79 22.38 -13.59
C LYS A 293 -10.05 23.82 -13.16
N GLU A 294 -11.31 24.21 -12.96
CA GLU A 294 -11.70 25.53 -12.48
C GLU A 294 -11.20 25.84 -11.06
N LEU A 295 -10.84 24.82 -10.28
CA LEU A 295 -10.24 24.97 -8.96
C LEU A 295 -8.72 25.14 -9.02
N GLY A 296 -8.09 24.79 -10.15
CA GLY A 296 -6.66 24.95 -10.39
C GLY A 296 -6.09 23.93 -11.38
N PHE A 297 -5.09 24.35 -12.15
CA PHE A 297 -4.38 23.52 -13.12
C PHE A 297 -2.89 23.91 -13.19
N PRO A 298 -1.96 22.93 -13.31
CA PRO A 298 -2.15 21.47 -13.26
C PRO A 298 -2.39 20.96 -11.82
N ASN A 299 -3.18 19.90 -11.66
CA ASN A 299 -3.51 19.32 -10.36
C ASN A 299 -3.43 17.79 -10.30
N GLU A 300 -2.99 17.14 -11.38
CA GLU A 300 -2.80 15.69 -11.46
C GLU A 300 -1.32 15.37 -11.22
N THR A 301 -1.04 14.55 -10.21
CA THR A 301 0.32 14.07 -9.89
C THR A 301 0.24 12.69 -9.27
N PHE A 302 1.36 11.97 -9.25
CA PHE A 302 1.56 10.71 -8.52
C PHE A 302 2.67 10.88 -7.48
N THR A 303 2.82 9.91 -6.57
CA THR A 303 4.00 9.90 -5.69
C THR A 303 5.27 9.74 -6.53
N PRO A 304 6.28 10.61 -6.39
CA PRO A 304 7.53 10.51 -7.14
C PRO A 304 8.28 9.19 -6.91
N LEU A 305 7.92 8.42 -5.88
CA LEU A 305 8.51 7.11 -5.61
C LEU A 305 8.09 6.03 -6.62
N PHE A 306 6.92 6.16 -7.28
CA PHE A 306 6.45 5.14 -8.22
C PHE A 306 7.35 4.99 -9.45
N LYS A 307 8.06 6.05 -9.86
CA LYS A 307 9.03 5.98 -10.97
C LYS A 307 10.21 5.05 -10.69
N PHE A 308 10.44 4.72 -9.41
CA PHE A 308 11.53 3.84 -8.99
C PHE A 308 11.11 2.38 -8.84
N MET A 309 9.89 1.99 -9.20
CA MET A 309 9.46 0.59 -9.12
C MET A 309 10.12 -0.29 -10.20
N GLN A 310 10.81 -1.36 -9.79
CA GLN A 310 11.46 -2.35 -10.64
C GLN A 310 10.89 -3.74 -10.35
N LEU A 311 9.95 -4.15 -11.18
CA LEU A 311 9.27 -5.43 -11.04
C LEU A 311 9.21 -6.12 -12.39
N ASP A 312 9.12 -7.44 -12.37
CA ASP A 312 8.90 -8.24 -13.57
C ASP A 312 7.40 -8.33 -13.86
N GLU A 313 6.58 -8.46 -12.82
CA GLU A 313 5.13 -8.57 -12.96
C GLU A 313 4.33 -7.71 -11.95
N HIS A 314 3.20 -7.19 -12.42
CA HIS A 314 2.15 -6.61 -11.59
C HIS A 314 0.84 -7.39 -11.77
N TYR A 315 0.16 -7.68 -10.65
CA TYR A 315 -1.21 -8.18 -10.65
C TYR A 315 -2.17 -7.10 -10.17
N VAL A 316 -3.15 -6.78 -11.01
CA VAL A 316 -4.03 -5.60 -10.85
C VAL A 316 -5.51 -5.97 -10.93
N TRP A 317 -6.37 -5.06 -10.48
CA TRP A 317 -7.81 -5.33 -10.36
C TRP A 317 -8.57 -5.17 -11.68
N ASN A 318 -8.24 -4.17 -12.48
CA ASN A 318 -9.01 -3.82 -13.68
C ASN A 318 -8.15 -3.10 -14.74
N ASN A 319 -8.75 -2.80 -15.89
CA ASN A 319 -8.09 -2.08 -16.99
C ASN A 319 -7.66 -0.66 -16.59
N ASP A 320 -8.46 0.08 -15.81
CA ASP A 320 -8.08 1.44 -15.39
C ASP A 320 -6.78 1.46 -14.58
N GLN A 321 -6.64 0.53 -13.63
CA GLN A 321 -5.42 0.38 -12.84
C GLN A 321 -4.23 -0.07 -13.71
N LYS A 322 -4.46 -0.97 -14.67
CA LYS A 322 -3.43 -1.39 -15.65
C LYS A 322 -2.91 -0.19 -16.44
N ASP A 323 -3.80 0.63 -16.97
CA ASP A 323 -3.45 1.80 -17.78
C ASP A 323 -2.76 2.88 -16.93
N TRP A 324 -3.19 3.06 -15.69
CA TRP A 324 -2.50 3.93 -14.74
C TRP A 324 -1.07 3.44 -14.43
N ILE A 325 -0.86 2.14 -14.20
CA ILE A 325 0.48 1.57 -13.95
C ILE A 325 1.40 1.73 -15.16
N LYS A 326 0.87 1.61 -16.38
CA LYS A 326 1.65 1.91 -17.60
C LYS A 326 2.10 3.37 -17.63
N LYS A 327 1.26 4.32 -17.21
CA LYS A 327 1.57 5.76 -17.20
C LYS A 327 2.66 6.12 -16.19
N ILE A 328 2.76 5.43 -15.05
CA ILE A 328 3.82 5.65 -14.05
C ILE A 328 5.15 4.97 -14.42
N ASN A 329 5.32 4.62 -15.70
CA ASN A 329 6.54 4.08 -16.31
C ASN A 329 6.96 2.70 -15.79
N SER A 330 6.04 1.74 -15.79
CA SER A 330 6.38 0.34 -15.54
C SER A 330 6.56 -0.44 -16.84
N ASP A 331 7.79 -0.91 -17.07
CA ASP A 331 8.12 -1.86 -18.15
C ASP A 331 7.74 -3.30 -17.82
N ALA A 332 7.13 -3.54 -16.66
CA ALA A 332 6.77 -4.86 -16.18
C ALA A 332 5.56 -5.44 -16.94
N ASN A 333 5.42 -6.77 -16.90
CA ASN A 333 4.23 -7.42 -17.40
C ASN A 333 3.04 -7.16 -16.45
N ILE A 334 1.94 -6.61 -16.95
CA ILE A 334 0.76 -6.27 -16.12
C ILE A 334 -0.38 -7.23 -16.42
N ARG A 335 -0.66 -8.10 -15.45
CA ARG A 335 -1.73 -9.10 -15.50
C ARG A 335 -2.95 -8.61 -14.73
N MET A 336 -4.12 -8.67 -15.36
CA MET A 336 -5.38 -8.43 -14.66
C MET A 336 -5.82 -9.72 -13.97
N PHE A 337 -6.10 -9.63 -12.68
CA PHE A 337 -6.58 -10.73 -11.87
C PHE A 337 -8.00 -10.50 -11.35
N GLY A 338 -8.35 -9.24 -11.08
CA GLY A 338 -9.54 -8.89 -10.32
C GLY A 338 -9.18 -8.47 -8.89
N PRO A 339 -10.18 -8.24 -8.02
CA PRO A 339 -9.94 -7.85 -6.64
C PRO A 339 -9.05 -8.84 -5.89
N ILE A 340 -7.87 -8.39 -5.46
CA ILE A 340 -6.96 -9.13 -4.60
C ILE A 340 -7.27 -8.74 -3.16
N LEU A 341 -8.17 -9.50 -2.53
CA LEU A 341 -8.56 -9.30 -1.14
C LEU A 341 -7.76 -10.28 -0.28
N PHE A 342 -6.97 -9.76 0.67
CA PHE A 342 -6.31 -10.58 1.70
C PHE A 342 -7.23 -10.83 2.91
N ASP A 343 -8.54 -10.85 2.67
CA ASP A 343 -9.54 -11.09 3.70
C ASP A 343 -9.76 -12.60 3.94
N ASN A 344 -10.65 -12.91 4.88
CA ASN A 344 -11.10 -14.27 5.11
C ASN A 344 -12.52 -14.46 4.57
N PRO A 345 -12.70 -14.97 3.33
CA PRO A 345 -14.03 -15.14 2.72
C PRO A 345 -14.90 -16.18 3.45
N LYS A 346 -14.33 -17.01 4.33
CA LYS A 346 -15.04 -18.02 5.12
C LYS A 346 -15.53 -17.52 6.47
N GLN A 347 -15.10 -16.32 6.88
CA GLN A 347 -15.59 -15.72 8.11
C GLN A 347 -17.11 -15.59 8.04
N LYS A 348 -17.79 -16.42 8.85
CA LYS A 348 -19.24 -16.51 8.88
C LYS A 348 -19.80 -15.16 9.31
N ILE A 349 -20.64 -14.57 8.46
CA ILE A 349 -21.57 -13.52 8.88
C ILE A 349 -22.83 -14.18 9.43
N THR A 350 -23.46 -13.54 10.41
CA THR A 350 -24.80 -13.94 10.87
C THR A 350 -25.74 -13.90 9.67
N SER A 351 -26.39 -15.03 9.35
CA SER A 351 -27.36 -15.08 8.26
C SER A 351 -28.46 -14.04 8.49
N GLY A 352 -28.89 -13.38 7.42
CA GLY A 352 -29.87 -12.29 7.53
C GLY A 352 -29.30 -10.97 8.05
N LEU A 353 -27.98 -10.75 7.94
CA LEU A 353 -27.35 -9.46 8.26
C LEU A 353 -28.06 -8.29 7.57
N ILE A 354 -28.51 -8.49 6.32
CA ILE A 354 -29.26 -7.51 5.55
C ILE A 354 -30.70 -8.00 5.32
N GLU A 355 -31.67 -7.10 5.54
CA GLU A 355 -33.09 -7.43 5.47
C GLU A 355 -33.55 -7.69 4.04
N SER A 356 -34.14 -8.85 3.77
CA SER A 356 -34.54 -9.22 2.40
C SER A 356 -35.73 -8.44 1.83
N LYS A 357 -36.59 -7.85 2.68
CA LYS A 357 -37.85 -7.18 2.29
C LYS A 357 -37.77 -5.67 2.15
N SER A 358 -36.60 -5.08 2.39
CA SER A 358 -36.34 -3.64 2.30
C SER A 358 -35.50 -3.30 1.07
N PHE A 359 -35.48 -2.00 0.71
CA PHE A 359 -34.46 -1.46 -0.19
C PHE A 359 -33.22 -1.13 0.64
N ASN A 360 -32.10 -1.80 0.36
CA ASN A 360 -30.92 -1.80 1.22
C ASN A 360 -29.79 -0.99 0.62
N LEU A 361 -29.45 0.11 1.31
CA LEU A 361 -28.26 0.90 1.05
C LEU A 361 -27.13 0.44 1.98
N VAL A 362 -25.95 0.17 1.43
CA VAL A 362 -24.74 -0.05 2.21
C VAL A 362 -23.79 1.11 1.97
N ILE A 363 -23.36 1.77 3.03
CA ILE A 363 -22.32 2.79 2.98
C ILE A 363 -21.01 2.17 3.45
N PHE A 364 -20.00 2.14 2.58
CA PHE A 364 -18.63 1.79 2.98
C PHE A 364 -17.90 3.03 3.43
N ASP A 365 -17.64 3.11 4.73
CA ASP A 365 -17.21 4.34 5.38
C ASP A 365 -15.69 4.41 5.57
N VAL A 366 -15.15 5.58 5.24
CA VAL A 366 -13.76 6.00 5.50
C VAL A 366 -13.85 7.26 6.36
N ALA A 367 -13.76 7.08 7.68
CA ALA A 367 -13.88 8.17 8.63
C ALA A 367 -12.78 9.24 8.41
N PRO A 368 -13.12 10.53 8.51
CA PRO A 368 -12.16 11.61 8.42
C PRO A 368 -11.19 11.57 9.60
N LEU A 369 -9.97 12.05 9.35
CA LEU A 369 -8.95 12.27 10.37
C LEU A 369 -8.97 13.74 10.79
N GLU A 370 -8.44 14.02 11.98
CA GLU A 370 -8.10 15.38 12.40
C GLU A 370 -7.14 16.03 11.40
N ASP A 371 -7.22 17.35 11.21
CA ASP A 371 -6.56 18.07 10.11
C ASP A 371 -5.06 17.78 9.96
N ASP A 372 -4.33 17.76 11.08
CA ASP A 372 -2.89 17.48 11.08
C ASP A 372 -2.58 16.04 10.66
N ALA A 373 -3.38 15.08 11.14
CA ALA A 373 -3.26 13.68 10.74
C ALA A 373 -3.67 13.49 9.27
N ALA A 374 -4.73 14.15 8.82
CA ALA A 374 -5.25 14.07 7.46
C ALA A 374 -4.23 14.56 6.43
N ARG A 375 -3.56 15.70 6.67
CA ARG A 375 -2.51 16.22 5.77
C ARG A 375 -1.36 15.24 5.58
N ASN A 376 -0.96 14.56 6.65
CA ASN A 376 0.14 13.61 6.63
C ASN A 376 -0.25 12.26 5.99
N ILE A 377 -1.46 11.76 6.25
CA ILE A 377 -1.89 10.41 5.86
C ILE A 377 -2.55 10.39 4.47
N TYR A 378 -3.43 11.36 4.18
CA TYR A 378 -4.20 11.36 2.94
C TYR A 378 -3.53 12.10 1.79
N ALA A 379 -2.43 12.82 2.05
CA ALA A 379 -1.71 13.61 1.06
C ALA A 379 -2.71 14.39 0.20
N HIS A 380 -2.74 14.24 -1.12
CA HIS A 380 -3.66 15.01 -1.97
C HIS A 380 -5.14 14.89 -1.58
N SER A 381 -5.57 13.71 -1.15
CA SER A 381 -6.99 13.42 -0.88
C SER A 381 -7.54 14.10 0.36
N PHE A 382 -6.71 14.68 1.25
CA PHE A 382 -7.19 15.29 2.49
C PHE A 382 -8.18 16.43 2.24
N ARG A 383 -8.07 17.13 1.09
CA ARG A 383 -9.00 18.22 0.73
C ARG A 383 -10.43 17.71 0.56
N PHE A 384 -10.58 16.47 0.08
CA PHE A 384 -11.88 15.82 0.00
C PHE A 384 -12.29 15.21 1.34
N TYR A 385 -11.40 14.49 2.02
CA TYR A 385 -11.68 13.80 3.30
C TYR A 385 -11.73 14.76 4.50
N ASN A 386 -12.42 15.89 4.34
CA ASN A 386 -12.75 16.80 5.44
C ASN A 386 -14.04 16.36 6.14
N LEU A 387 -14.25 16.84 7.37
CA LEU A 387 -15.40 16.50 8.19
C LEU A 387 -16.74 16.66 7.45
N ASN A 388 -16.98 17.82 6.84
CA ASN A 388 -18.25 18.16 6.19
C ASN A 388 -18.57 17.23 5.02
N ALA A 389 -17.58 16.92 4.19
CA ALA A 389 -17.73 15.99 3.08
C ALA A 389 -18.08 14.59 3.59
N CYS A 390 -17.34 14.08 4.57
CA CYS A 390 -17.59 12.76 5.14
C CYS A 390 -18.95 12.68 5.82
N LEU A 391 -19.36 13.70 6.58
CA LEU A 391 -20.70 13.77 7.18
C LEU A 391 -21.80 13.74 6.10
N SER A 392 -21.62 14.48 5.01
CA SER A 392 -22.59 14.55 3.91
C SER A 392 -22.80 13.21 3.21
N ILE A 393 -21.74 12.39 3.06
CA ILE A 393 -21.84 11.04 2.49
C ILE A 393 -22.83 10.17 3.29
N ILE A 394 -22.96 10.42 4.58
CA ILE A 394 -23.85 9.69 5.49
C ILE A 394 -25.22 10.36 5.61
N GLN A 395 -25.23 11.68 5.82
CA GLN A 395 -26.42 12.46 6.10
C GLN A 395 -27.36 12.55 4.89
N ASP A 396 -26.84 12.63 3.67
CA ASP A 396 -27.66 12.77 2.48
C ASP A 396 -28.53 11.52 2.22
N PRO A 397 -27.98 10.28 2.23
CA PRO A 397 -28.80 9.06 2.17
C PRO A 397 -29.82 8.94 3.31
N ILE A 398 -29.46 9.30 4.54
CA ILE A 398 -30.38 9.29 5.70
C ILE A 398 -31.53 10.28 5.47
N THR A 399 -31.24 11.47 4.96
CA THR A 399 -32.27 12.48 4.72
C THR A 399 -33.20 12.04 3.59
N TRP A 400 -32.64 11.47 2.53
CA TRP A 400 -33.42 10.94 1.40
C TRP A 400 -34.34 9.77 1.80
N SER A 401 -33.92 8.93 2.75
CA SER A 401 -34.68 7.74 3.16
C SER A 401 -35.90 8.03 4.06
N LYS A 402 -36.04 9.25 4.58
CA LYS A 402 -37.18 9.63 5.43
C LYS A 402 -38.51 9.39 4.70
N GLY A 403 -39.42 8.67 5.35
CA GLY A 403 -40.72 8.30 4.79
C GLY A 403 -40.69 7.16 3.75
N LYS A 404 -39.52 6.57 3.46
CA LYS A 404 -39.37 5.46 2.51
C LYS A 404 -39.05 4.16 3.26
N LYS A 405 -39.45 3.01 2.69
CA LYS A 405 -39.10 1.68 3.20
C LYS A 405 -37.66 1.31 2.80
N VAL A 406 -36.69 1.97 3.45
CA VAL A 406 -35.26 1.84 3.16
C VAL A 406 -34.52 1.46 4.45
N LYS A 407 -33.54 0.57 4.35
CA LYS A 407 -32.56 0.31 5.41
C LYS A 407 -31.19 0.77 4.96
N ILE A 408 -30.50 1.50 5.84
CA ILE A 408 -29.15 1.99 5.59
C ILE A 408 -28.20 1.29 6.54
N TYR A 409 -27.25 0.57 5.98
CA TYR A 409 -26.18 -0.12 6.69
C TYR A 409 -24.90 0.69 6.55
N ILE A 410 -24.15 0.83 7.64
CA ILE A 410 -22.83 1.44 7.61
C ILE A 410 -21.77 0.38 7.91
N LYS A 411 -20.77 0.27 7.04
CA LYS A 411 -19.61 -0.59 7.22
C LYS A 411 -18.37 0.26 7.39
N ILE A 412 -17.90 0.39 8.63
CA ILE A 412 -16.67 1.13 8.92
C ILE A 412 -15.47 0.31 8.44
N LYS A 413 -14.52 0.96 7.76
CA LYS A 413 -13.30 0.31 7.23
C LYS A 413 -12.38 -0.21 8.33
N ARG A 414 -12.24 0.50 9.45
CA ARG A 414 -11.35 0.20 10.59
C ARG A 414 -11.98 0.65 11.90
N GLN A 415 -11.51 0.09 13.01
CA GLN A 415 -11.82 0.63 14.33
C GLN A 415 -11.36 2.09 14.43
N TYR A 416 -12.16 2.94 15.09
CA TYR A 416 -11.78 4.31 15.37
C TYR A 416 -10.56 4.37 16.29
N SER A 417 -9.86 5.50 16.23
CA SER A 417 -8.64 5.80 16.98
C SER A 417 -8.64 7.28 17.32
N SER A 418 -7.73 7.73 18.18
CA SER A 418 -7.60 9.13 18.59
C SER A 418 -7.28 10.10 17.45
N HIS A 419 -6.91 9.60 16.26
CA HIS A 419 -6.64 10.44 15.09
C HIS A 419 -7.90 10.74 14.26
N HIS A 420 -9.02 10.06 14.54
CA HIS A 420 -10.27 10.28 13.81
C HIS A 420 -11.06 11.42 14.45
N HIS A 421 -11.80 12.16 13.62
CA HIS A 421 -12.51 13.35 14.08
C HIS A 421 -13.62 12.99 15.08
N SER A 422 -13.54 13.55 16.30
CA SER A 422 -14.47 13.20 17.39
C SER A 422 -15.94 13.51 17.06
N GLU A 423 -16.21 14.67 16.45
CA GLU A 423 -17.56 15.05 16.00
C GLU A 423 -18.16 14.05 15.01
N TYR A 424 -17.34 13.52 14.09
CA TYR A 424 -17.78 12.52 13.13
C TYR A 424 -18.21 11.23 13.85
N ILE A 425 -17.41 10.76 14.80
CA ILE A 425 -17.69 9.56 15.59
C ILE A 425 -19.01 9.74 16.35
N GLN A 426 -19.17 10.86 17.05
CA GLN A 426 -20.38 11.17 17.81
C GLN A 426 -21.63 11.23 16.92
N PHE A 427 -21.50 11.77 15.71
CA PHE A 427 -22.57 11.78 14.73
C PHE A 427 -22.98 10.35 14.31
N ILE A 428 -22.01 9.49 13.96
CA ILE A 428 -22.29 8.10 13.59
C ILE A 428 -22.96 7.32 14.73
N GLU A 429 -22.43 7.42 15.95
CA GLU A 429 -22.99 6.78 17.13
C GLU A 429 -24.42 7.24 17.41
N LYS A 430 -24.69 8.54 17.27
CA LYS A 430 -26.04 9.10 17.39
C LYS A 430 -26.98 8.54 16.33
N CYS A 431 -26.55 8.46 15.07
CA CYS A 431 -27.35 7.90 13.99
C CYS A 431 -27.66 6.41 14.20
N ILE A 432 -26.71 5.64 14.72
CA ILE A 432 -26.94 4.23 15.09
C ILE A 432 -27.93 4.12 16.25
N LYS A 433 -27.73 4.90 17.33
CA LYS A 433 -28.61 4.91 18.51
C LYS A 433 -30.06 5.29 18.17
N LEU A 434 -30.25 6.20 17.22
CA LEU A 434 -31.57 6.62 16.74
C LEU A 434 -32.16 5.67 15.69
N GLY A 435 -31.47 4.60 15.31
CA GLY A 435 -31.95 3.61 14.33
C GLY A 435 -31.91 4.08 12.88
N TYR A 436 -31.25 5.19 12.57
CA TYR A 436 -31.07 5.67 11.19
C TYR A 436 -30.03 4.84 10.42
N LEU A 437 -29.07 4.25 11.14
CA LEU A 437 -28.04 3.39 10.58
C LEU A 437 -28.02 2.04 11.30
N VAL A 438 -27.80 0.97 10.54
CA VAL A 438 -27.47 -0.36 11.07
C VAL A 438 -25.96 -0.54 10.95
N ASN A 439 -25.28 -0.68 12.09
CA ASN A 439 -23.83 -0.87 12.11
C ASN A 439 -23.44 -2.28 11.67
N ILE A 440 -22.55 -2.40 10.70
CA ILE A 440 -21.85 -3.64 10.36
C ILE A 440 -20.45 -3.55 10.95
N ASP A 441 -20.10 -4.54 11.79
CA ASP A 441 -18.83 -4.59 12.49
C ASP A 441 -17.61 -4.43 11.55
N PHE A 442 -16.58 -3.73 12.00
CA PHE A 442 -15.42 -3.41 11.17
C PHE A 442 -14.63 -4.66 10.75
N SER A 443 -14.70 -5.76 11.50
CA SER A 443 -14.03 -7.04 11.21
C SER A 443 -14.71 -7.87 10.13
N VAL A 444 -15.98 -7.60 9.82
CA VAL A 444 -16.71 -8.33 8.77
C VAL A 444 -16.11 -8.00 7.40
N SER A 445 -15.84 -9.02 6.57
CA SER A 445 -15.41 -8.79 5.19
C SER A 445 -16.49 -8.06 4.38
N ILE A 446 -16.09 -7.02 3.65
CA ILE A 446 -16.96 -6.33 2.70
C ILE A 446 -17.42 -7.25 1.56
N SER A 447 -16.62 -8.25 1.18
CA SER A 447 -17.01 -9.27 0.19
C SER A 447 -18.21 -10.07 0.70
N SER A 448 -18.22 -10.45 1.99
CA SER A 448 -19.36 -11.12 2.62
C SER A 448 -20.61 -10.24 2.66
N VAL A 449 -20.47 -8.95 2.99
CA VAL A 449 -21.60 -7.99 2.96
C VAL A 449 -22.20 -7.89 1.55
N LEU A 450 -21.36 -7.82 0.51
CA LEU A 450 -21.83 -7.67 -0.87
C LEU A 450 -22.47 -8.94 -1.45
N LYS A 451 -22.27 -10.11 -0.84
CA LYS A 451 -23.00 -11.34 -1.22
C LYS A 451 -24.48 -11.27 -0.85
N GLU A 452 -24.85 -10.47 0.15
CA GLU A 452 -26.23 -10.25 0.57
C GLU A 452 -27.04 -9.40 -0.43
N LYS A 453 -28.33 -9.18 -0.12
CA LYS A 453 -29.25 -8.34 -0.91
C LYS A 453 -28.95 -6.84 -0.71
N VAL A 454 -27.88 -6.37 -1.35
CA VAL A 454 -27.50 -4.95 -1.42
C VAL A 454 -28.05 -4.34 -2.72
N ASP A 455 -28.93 -3.35 -2.60
CA ASP A 455 -29.51 -2.65 -3.77
C ASP A 455 -28.56 -1.58 -4.31
N LEU A 456 -27.83 -0.91 -3.42
CA LEU A 456 -26.79 0.04 -3.77
C LEU A 456 -25.70 0.13 -2.70
N LEU A 457 -24.45 0.09 -3.14
CA LEU A 457 -23.26 0.40 -2.35
C LEU A 457 -22.84 1.86 -2.57
N ILE A 458 -22.80 2.67 -1.53
CA ILE A 458 -22.31 4.05 -1.55
C ILE A 458 -20.90 4.06 -0.96
N CYS A 459 -19.96 4.63 -1.71
CA CYS A 459 -18.56 4.69 -1.31
C CYS A 459 -18.07 6.13 -1.32
N SER A 460 -17.13 6.44 -0.42
CA SER A 460 -16.21 7.55 -0.64
C SER A 460 -15.54 7.42 -2.00
N PRO A 461 -15.30 8.54 -2.73
CA PRO A 461 -14.72 8.52 -4.06
C PRO A 461 -13.43 7.73 -4.14
N PHE A 462 -13.34 6.94 -5.22
CA PHE A 462 -12.15 6.21 -5.64
C PHE A 462 -11.63 5.17 -4.63
N THR A 463 -12.47 4.75 -3.68
CA THR A 463 -12.18 3.59 -2.82
C THR A 463 -12.29 2.28 -3.62
N SER A 464 -11.46 1.30 -3.27
CA SER A 464 -11.39 0.01 -3.96
C SER A 464 -12.67 -0.82 -3.84
N VAL A 465 -13.50 -0.55 -2.84
CA VAL A 465 -14.73 -1.30 -2.57
C VAL A 465 -15.77 -1.14 -3.69
N SER A 466 -15.85 0.02 -4.35
CA SER A 466 -16.73 0.15 -5.52
C SER A 466 -16.25 -0.70 -6.70
N VAL A 467 -14.94 -0.86 -6.89
CA VAL A 467 -14.39 -1.77 -7.92
C VAL A 467 -14.71 -3.22 -7.60
N LEU A 468 -14.63 -3.61 -6.33
CA LEU A 468 -15.11 -4.91 -5.86
C LEU A 468 -16.60 -5.09 -6.13
N GLY A 469 -17.42 -4.08 -5.82
CA GLY A 469 -18.85 -4.07 -6.12
C GLY A 469 -19.11 -4.34 -7.61
N ASN A 470 -18.39 -3.66 -8.50
CA ASN A 470 -18.47 -3.89 -9.93
C ASN A 470 -18.12 -5.32 -10.35
N PHE A 471 -17.03 -5.86 -9.81
CA PHE A 471 -16.59 -7.23 -10.06
C PHE A 471 -17.67 -8.24 -9.65
N LEU A 472 -18.37 -7.98 -8.54
CA LEU A 472 -19.49 -8.79 -8.04
C LEU A 472 -20.85 -8.40 -8.66
N GLN A 473 -20.87 -7.55 -9.70
CA GLN A 473 -22.09 -7.05 -10.36
C GLN A 473 -23.09 -6.36 -9.41
N LYS A 474 -22.57 -5.75 -8.34
CA LYS A 474 -23.35 -4.95 -7.39
C LYS A 474 -23.26 -3.48 -7.79
N LYS A 475 -24.42 -2.83 -7.90
CA LYS A 475 -24.50 -1.40 -8.17
C LYS A 475 -23.75 -0.65 -7.07
N SER A 476 -22.85 0.23 -7.47
CA SER A 476 -22.11 1.07 -6.54
C SER A 476 -21.94 2.47 -7.08
N ILE A 477 -21.79 3.43 -6.17
CA ILE A 477 -21.44 4.81 -6.52
C ILE A 477 -20.24 5.30 -5.73
N TYR A 478 -19.43 6.09 -6.41
CA TYR A 478 -18.58 7.09 -5.78
C TYR A 478 -19.40 8.35 -5.58
N TYR A 479 -19.59 8.77 -4.33
CA TYR A 479 -20.35 9.98 -4.02
C TYR A 479 -19.42 11.12 -3.58
N ASP A 480 -19.38 12.18 -4.38
CA ASP A 480 -18.71 13.44 -4.06
C ASP A 480 -19.76 14.51 -3.70
N PRO A 481 -20.07 14.75 -2.42
CA PRO A 481 -21.01 15.78 -2.01
C PRO A 481 -20.50 17.21 -2.30
N THR A 482 -19.19 17.39 -2.39
CA THR A 482 -18.54 18.72 -2.47
C THR A 482 -18.50 19.30 -3.88
N LYS A 483 -18.74 18.46 -4.90
CA LYS A 483 -18.64 18.81 -6.32
C LYS A 483 -17.24 19.27 -6.76
N VAL A 484 -16.17 18.95 -6.02
CA VAL A 484 -14.79 19.40 -6.34
C VAL A 484 -13.98 18.41 -7.17
N LEU A 485 -14.42 17.16 -7.27
CA LEU A 485 -13.65 16.09 -7.93
C LEU A 485 -14.04 15.92 -9.40
N GLU A 486 -13.04 15.52 -10.19
CA GLU A 486 -13.20 15.04 -11.56
C GLU A 486 -13.09 13.50 -11.57
N CYS A 487 -14.08 12.84 -12.18
CA CYS A 487 -13.99 11.39 -12.38
C CYS A 487 -12.96 11.08 -13.47
N HIS A 488 -11.83 10.54 -13.06
CA HIS A 488 -10.73 10.17 -13.95
C HIS A 488 -10.40 8.67 -13.83
N TYR A 489 -11.29 7.90 -13.20
CA TYR A 489 -11.25 6.45 -13.11
C TYR A 489 -12.14 5.84 -14.20
N GLY A 490 -11.64 4.82 -14.90
CA GLY A 490 -12.46 3.96 -15.73
C GLY A 490 -13.49 3.22 -14.87
N LEU A 491 -14.75 3.61 -14.98
CA LEU A 491 -15.87 3.00 -14.26
C LEU A 491 -16.40 1.78 -15.03
N GLY A 492 -16.69 0.69 -14.31
CA GLY A 492 -17.37 -0.45 -14.89
C GLY A 492 -18.90 -0.28 -14.99
N ASN A 493 -19.57 -1.26 -15.60
CA ASN A 493 -21.02 -1.23 -15.89
C ASN A 493 -21.91 -1.06 -14.64
N TYR A 494 -21.43 -1.43 -13.46
CA TYR A 494 -22.16 -1.33 -12.20
C TYR A 494 -21.64 -0.20 -11.30
N GLN A 495 -20.79 0.69 -11.82
CA GLN A 495 -20.26 1.83 -11.09
C GLN A 495 -20.78 3.14 -11.68
N LYS A 496 -20.98 4.13 -10.81
CA LYS A 496 -21.24 5.50 -11.24
C LYS A 496 -20.52 6.49 -10.33
N PHE A 497 -20.06 7.59 -10.91
CA PHE A 497 -19.62 8.75 -10.13
C PHE A 497 -20.78 9.74 -10.03
N ILE A 498 -21.15 10.11 -8.81
CA ILE A 498 -22.23 11.05 -8.52
C ILE A 498 -21.62 12.25 -7.80
N SER A 499 -21.80 13.43 -8.38
CA SER A 499 -21.26 14.68 -7.85
C SER A 499 -22.42 15.58 -7.41
N GLY A 500 -22.48 15.87 -6.12
CA GLY A 500 -23.49 16.72 -5.49
C GLY A 500 -24.78 16.04 -5.08
N ARG A 501 -25.41 16.61 -4.05
CA ARG A 501 -26.63 16.08 -3.40
C ARG A 501 -27.83 15.91 -4.33
N GLU A 502 -28.09 16.87 -5.21
CA GLU A 502 -29.24 16.81 -6.13
C GLU A 502 -29.15 15.58 -7.06
N ASN A 503 -27.94 15.34 -7.60
CA ASN A 503 -27.67 14.18 -8.45
C ASN A 503 -27.75 12.86 -7.69
N LEU A 504 -27.37 12.85 -6.40
CA LEU A 504 -27.57 11.69 -5.53
C LEU A 504 -29.05 11.39 -5.32
N ILE A 505 -29.84 12.39 -4.94
CA ILE A 505 -31.28 12.23 -4.70
C ILE A 505 -31.98 11.70 -5.95
N SER A 506 -31.78 12.35 -7.10
CA SER A 506 -32.37 11.91 -8.38
C SER A 506 -32.01 10.47 -8.73
N TYR A 507 -30.75 10.06 -8.49
CA TYR A 507 -30.31 8.70 -8.74
C TYR A 507 -30.93 7.68 -7.77
N LEU A 508 -31.02 8.02 -6.49
CA LEU A 508 -31.62 7.17 -5.46
C LEU A 508 -33.13 6.98 -5.70
N ASP A 509 -33.86 8.04 -6.05
CA ASP A 509 -35.29 7.96 -6.41
C ASP A 509 -35.51 7.01 -7.59
N THR A 510 -34.72 7.15 -8.66
CA THR A 510 -34.78 6.26 -9.84
C THR A 510 -34.57 4.79 -9.46
N LEU A 511 -33.61 4.50 -8.57
CA LEU A 511 -33.34 3.12 -8.13
C LEU A 511 -34.45 2.58 -7.23
N TYR A 512 -34.97 3.41 -6.34
CA TYR A 512 -36.01 3.04 -5.39
C TYR A 512 -37.33 2.74 -6.11
N GLU A 513 -37.77 3.59 -7.04
CA GLU A 513 -38.97 3.35 -7.85
C GLU A 513 -38.88 2.04 -8.64
N LYS A 514 -37.72 1.75 -9.24
CA LYS A 514 -37.46 0.48 -9.93
C LYS A 514 -37.51 -0.72 -8.99
N SER A 515 -37.15 -0.56 -7.73
CA SER A 515 -37.20 -1.63 -6.73
C SER A 515 -38.63 -1.95 -6.31
N ILE A 516 -39.49 -0.94 -6.18
CA ILE A 516 -40.89 -1.11 -5.81
C ILE A 516 -41.67 -1.78 -6.94
N LYS A 517 -41.43 -1.39 -8.20
CA LYS A 517 -42.12 -1.97 -9.38
C LYS A 517 -41.79 -3.44 -9.66
N LYS A 518 -40.78 -4.02 -9.02
CA LYS A 518 -40.39 -5.43 -9.17
C LYS A 518 -41.06 -6.36 -8.16
N VAL A 519 -41.69 -5.80 -7.13
CA VAL A 519 -42.54 -6.50 -6.17
C VAL A 519 -43.95 -6.47 -6.70
#